data_AF-X6GSV1-F1
#
_entry.id   AF-X6GSV1-F1
#
_cell.length_a   1.000
_cell.length_b   1.000
_cell.length_c   1.000
_cell.angle_alpha   90.00
_cell.angle_beta   90.00
_cell.angle_gamma   90.00
#
_symmetry.space_group_name_H-M   'P 1'
#
loop_
_entity.id
_entity.type
_entity.pdbx_description
1 polymer ?
#
loop_
_entity_poly.entity_id
_entity_poly.type
_entity_poly.pdbx_seq_one_letter_code
_entity_poly.pdbx_strand_id
1 'polypeptide(L)'
;MGGYALISVHLSLAPLLDSFFRNRLTKQRNASPSIIASYRDAMRMSVLFAAQRTGRKPYALAIEAPSAPFRKSTGFVATMT
;
A
#
# COMPACT_ATOMS: atom_id res chain seq x y z
N MET A 1 24.50 -12.49 19.05
CA MET A 1 23.85 -13.49 18.17
C MET A 1 22.39 -13.59 18.60
N GLY A 2 21.45 -13.06 17.80
CA GLY A 2 20.00 -13.20 18.03
C GLY A 2 19.25 -11.86 18.16
N GLY A 3 18.29 -11.59 17.26
CA GLY A 3 17.20 -10.67 17.57
C GLY A 3 16.54 -9.90 16.42
N TYR A 4 17.28 -9.43 15.42
CA TYR A 4 16.73 -8.56 14.35
C TYR A 4 16.26 -9.33 13.10
N ALA A 5 16.17 -10.65 13.20
CA ALA A 5 15.53 -11.45 12.18
C ALA A 5 14.04 -11.05 12.12
N LEU A 6 13.70 -10.30 11.07
CA LEU A 6 12.42 -10.38 10.40
C LEU A 6 11.22 -9.76 11.12
N ILE A 7 11.23 -8.44 11.30
CA ILE A 7 10.01 -7.69 10.92
C ILE A 7 10.04 -7.56 9.38
N SER A 8 10.15 -8.69 8.67
CA SER A 8 9.68 -8.76 7.30
C SER A 8 8.17 -8.71 7.44
N VAL A 9 7.63 -7.49 7.50
CA VAL A 9 6.18 -7.32 7.49
C VAL A 9 5.72 -7.80 6.13
N HIS A 10 5.37 -9.08 6.05
CA HIS A 10 4.78 -9.64 4.87
C HIS A 10 3.33 -9.16 4.85
N LEU A 11 3.15 -7.94 4.34
CA LEU A 11 1.86 -7.30 4.15
C LEU A 11 1.14 -8.05 3.04
N SER A 12 0.41 -9.10 3.44
CA SER A 12 -0.61 -9.68 2.57
C SER A 12 -1.56 -8.57 2.14
N LEU A 13 -1.85 -8.52 0.85
CA LEU A 13 -2.64 -7.43 0.27
C LEU A 13 -4.08 -7.41 0.81
N ALA A 14 -4.64 -8.57 1.15
CA ALA A 14 -6.03 -8.71 1.61
C ALA A 14 -6.33 -7.95 2.93
N PRO A 15 -5.63 -8.19 4.06
CA PRO A 15 -5.88 -7.45 5.31
C PRO A 15 -5.57 -5.96 5.18
N LEU A 16 -4.63 -5.58 4.30
CA LEU A 16 -4.29 -4.18 4.07
C LEU A 16 -5.43 -3.44 3.36
N LEU A 17 -6.00 -4.04 2.30
CA LEU A 17 -7.17 -3.50 1.62
C LEU A 17 -8.36 -3.36 2.57
N ASP A 18 -8.64 -4.36 3.41
CA ASP A 18 -9.73 -4.29 4.39
C ASP A 18 -9.56 -3.08 5.34
N SER A 19 -8.36 -2.89 5.89
CA SER A 19 -8.05 -1.74 6.75
C SER A 19 -8.15 -0.39 6.02
N PHE A 20 -7.77 -0.34 4.74
CA PHE A 20 -7.85 0.87 3.92
C PHE A 20 -9.30 1.29 3.69
N PHE A 21 -10.17 0.36 3.30
CA PHE A 21 -11.58 0.66 3.09
C PHE A 21 -12.28 1.05 4.40
N ARG A 22 -12.08 0.26 5.47
CA ARG A 22 -12.77 0.47 6.75
C ARG A 22 -12.26 1.67 7.54
N ASN A 23 -10.95 1.87 7.61
CA ASN A 23 -10.38 2.93 8.42
C ASN A 23 -10.10 4.19 7.60
N ARG A 24 -9.45 4.07 6.45
CA ARG A 24 -9.00 5.25 5.72
C ARG A 24 -10.11 5.91 4.90
N LEU A 25 -10.85 5.14 4.11
CA LEU A 25 -11.93 5.70 3.28
C LEU A 25 -13.14 6.12 4.12
N THR A 26 -13.59 5.28 5.04
CA THR A 26 -14.75 5.60 5.88
C THR A 26 -14.41 6.60 6.99
N LYS A 27 -13.37 6.38 7.80
CA LYS A 27 -13.12 7.21 9.01
C LYS A 27 -12.29 8.46 8.73
N GLN A 28 -11.30 8.40 7.84
CA GLN A 28 -10.40 9.55 7.61
C GLN A 28 -10.83 10.43 6.44
N ARG A 29 -11.52 9.87 5.44
CA ARG A 29 -11.95 10.62 4.24
C ARG A 29 -13.44 10.89 4.18
N ASN A 30 -14.22 10.34 5.12
CA ASN A 30 -15.69 10.42 5.14
C ASN A 30 -16.31 10.12 3.76
N ALA A 31 -15.75 9.14 3.06
CA ALA A 31 -16.10 8.84 1.68
C ALA A 31 -17.53 8.30 1.61
N SER A 32 -18.32 8.80 0.66
CA SER A 32 -19.66 8.28 0.43
C SER A 32 -19.62 6.83 -0.09
N PRO A 33 -20.70 6.05 0.08
CA PRO A 33 -20.77 4.67 -0.41
C PRO A 33 -20.47 4.54 -1.92
N SER A 34 -20.84 5.54 -2.72
CA SER A 34 -20.56 5.58 -4.16
C SER A 34 -19.06 5.69 -4.46
N ILE A 35 -18.34 6.55 -3.72
CA ILE A 35 -16.87 6.67 -3.85
C ILE A 35 -16.18 5.38 -3.41
N ILE A 36 -16.66 4.73 -2.34
CA ILE A 36 -16.12 3.45 -1.87
C ILE A 36 -16.29 2.37 -2.94
N ALA A 37 -17.45 2.31 -3.61
CA ALA A 37 -17.71 1.38 -4.70
C ALA A 37 -16.75 1.61 -5.89
N SER A 38 -16.61 2.86 -6.35
CA SER A 38 -15.66 3.20 -7.43
C SER A 38 -14.22 2.85 -7.07
N TYR A 39 -13.80 3.09 -5.82
CA TYR A 39 -12.48 2.69 -5.33
C TYR A 39 -12.29 1.17 -5.31
N ARG A 40 -13.32 0.41 -4.93
CA ARG A 40 -13.28 -1.06 -4.93
C ARG A 40 -13.11 -1.61 -6.34
N ASP A 41 -13.81 -1.03 -7.31
CA ASP A 41 -13.73 -1.45 -8.70
C ASP A 41 -12.34 -1.15 -9.29
N ALA A 42 -11.80 0.04 -9.04
CA ALA A 42 -10.44 0.39 -9.43
C ALA A 42 -9.39 -0.53 -8.80
N MET A 43 -9.49 -0.78 -7.48
CA MET A 43 -8.59 -1.69 -6.78
C MET A 43 -8.68 -3.12 -7.32
N ARG A 44 -9.89 -3.62 -7.62
CA ARG A 44 -10.06 -4.94 -8.24
C ARG A 44 -9.31 -5.03 -9.57
N MET A 45 -9.41 -4.01 -10.42
CA MET A 45 -8.65 -3.96 -11.67
C MET A 45 -7.15 -3.97 -11.42
N SER A 46 -6.64 -3.15 -10.49
CA SER A 46 -5.21 -3.13 -10.14
C SER A 46 -4.70 -4.47 -9.63
N VAL A 47 -5.46 -5.14 -8.75
CA VAL A 47 -5.10 -6.46 -8.20
C VAL A 47 -5.09 -7.53 -9.30
N LEU A 48 -6.12 -7.57 -10.16
CA LEU A 48 -6.17 -8.52 -11.27
C LEU A 48 -5.04 -8.27 -12.27
N PHE A 49 -4.74 -7.01 -12.58
CA PHE A 49 -3.62 -6.64 -13.43
C PHE A 49 -2.29 -7.10 -12.83
N ALA A 50 -2.04 -6.84 -11.54
CA ALA A 50 -0.83 -7.29 -10.86
C ALA A 50 -0.72 -8.82 -10.81
N ALA A 51 -1.83 -9.53 -10.56
CA ALA A 51 -1.88 -10.98 -10.60
C ALA A 51 -1.50 -11.53 -11.99
N GLN A 52 -2.07 -10.95 -13.05
CA GLN A 52 -1.73 -11.32 -14.43
C GLN A 52 -0.25 -11.06 -14.75
N ARG A 53 0.29 -9.91 -14.34
CA ARG A 53 1.70 -9.54 -14.61
C ARG A 53 2.71 -10.38 -13.84
N THR A 54 2.34 -10.85 -12.65
CA THR A 54 3.24 -11.63 -11.77
C THR A 54 3.05 -13.14 -11.91
N GLY A 55 2.00 -13.59 -12.59
CA GLY A 55 1.61 -15.01 -12.65
C GLY A 55 1.17 -15.58 -11.30
N ARG A 56 0.95 -14.73 -10.29
CA ARG A 56 0.55 -15.12 -8.94
C ARG A 56 -0.96 -14.98 -8.78
N LYS A 57 -1.56 -15.83 -7.95
CA LYS A 57 -2.98 -15.71 -7.61
C LYS A 57 -3.23 -14.38 -6.86
N PRO A 58 -4.38 -13.72 -7.04
CA PRO A 58 -4.68 -12.42 -6.42
C PRO A 58 -4.48 -12.37 -4.90
N TYR A 59 -4.80 -13.47 -4.21
CA TYR A 59 -4.65 -13.59 -2.76
C TYR A 59 -3.20 -13.83 -2.29
N ALA A 60 -2.32 -14.24 -3.20
CA ALA A 60 -0.89 -14.44 -2.96
C ALA A 60 -0.04 -13.20 -3.29
N LEU A 61 -0.69 -12.09 -3.68
CA LEU A 61 -0.03 -10.82 -3.85
C LEU A 61 0.34 -10.25 -2.48
N ALA A 62 1.60 -9.87 -2.35
CA ALA A 62 2.15 -9.22 -1.17
C ALA A 62 2.81 -7.91 -1.60
N ILE A 63 2.76 -6.92 -0.72
CA ILE A 63 3.50 -5.68 -0.90
C ILE A 63 4.85 -5.88 -0.21
N GLU A 64 5.92 -5.97 -1.00
CA GLU A 64 7.27 -5.96 -0.46
C GLU A 64 7.68 -4.53 -0.12
N ALA A 65 8.24 -4.34 1.08
CA ALA A 65 8.80 -3.07 1.45
C ALA A 65 9.98 -2.75 0.53
N PRO A 66 10.15 -1.49 0.08
CA PRO A 66 11.33 -1.10 -0.65
C PRO A 66 12.57 -1.42 0.20
N SER A 67 13.48 -2.23 -0.35
CA SER A 67 14.71 -2.66 0.33
C SER A 67 15.69 -1.50 0.55
N ALA A 68 15.48 -0.38 -0.12
CA ALA A 68 16.24 0.83 0.09
C ALA A 68 15.57 1.72 1.16
N PRO A 69 16.33 2.21 2.16
CA PRO A 69 15.81 3.18 3.11
C PRO A 69 15.30 4.41 2.35
N PHE A 70 14.11 4.88 2.71
CA PHE A 70 13.52 6.09 2.17
C PHE A 70 14.48 7.26 2.39
N ARG A 71 15.23 7.63 1.34
CA ARG A 71 16.16 8.77 1.38
C ARG A 71 15.33 10.04 1.47
N LYS A 72 15.18 10.58 2.68
CA LYS A 72 14.71 11.95 2.86
C LYS A 72 15.70 12.85 2.12
N SER A 73 15.28 13.50 1.05
CA SER A 73 16.05 14.59 0.44
C SER A 73 15.97 15.79 1.38
N THR A 74 16.81 15.80 2.41
CA THR A 74 17.13 17.03 3.13
C THR A 74 18.08 17.83 2.24
N GLY A 75 17.64 18.97 1.74
CA GLY A 75 18.54 19.96 1.15
C GLY A 75 17.95 20.71 -0.05
N PHE A 76 17.18 21.75 0.22
CA PHE A 76 17.39 23.05 -0.43
C PHE A 76 16.74 24.13 0.45
N VAL A 77 17.47 24.59 1.46
CA VAL A 77 17.16 25.86 2.12
C VAL A 77 18.04 26.93 1.48
N ALA A 78 17.35 27.94 0.94
CA ALA A 78 17.75 29.34 0.73
C ALA A 78 19.19 29.67 0.29
N THR A 79 19.29 30.25 -0.90
CA THR A 79 20.07 31.48 -1.06
C THR A 79 19.19 32.50 -1.78
N MET A 80 18.64 33.45 -1.02
CA MET A 80 18.06 34.68 -1.53
C MET A 80 19.03 35.79 -1.07
N THR A 81 19.80 36.32 -2.01
CA THR A 81 20.57 37.56 -1.91
C THR A 81 20.56 38.18 -3.29
#